data_AF-A0A437PTL0-F1
#
_entry.id   AF-A0A437PTL0-F1
#
_cell.length_a   1.000
_cell.length_b   1.000
_cell.length_c   1.000
_cell.angle_alpha   90.00
_cell.angle_beta   90.00
_cell.angle_gamma   90.00
#
_symmetry.space_group_name_H-M   'P 1'
#
loop_
_entity.id
_entity.type
_entity.pdbx_description
1 polymer ?
#
loop_
_entity_poly.entity_id
_entity_poly.type
_entity_poly.pdbx_seq_one_letter_code
_entity_poly.pdbx_strand_id
1 'polypeptide(L)'
;MKNILCFFVLILLPFSNAFGKNIENQDVYVTATGNGKSIGESKQSALRNAIEQAFGVFISSKTEILNDQVVADQMASVANGNIKSFELLNETQLPDGTWSTTIKSLVSVGKLTSFVQSKGIEVEFKGGLFAANIKQQMLNEIGESQSVYELVGLMNKVLLTSLDYKINSGNPQALDSKNTNWAVPLTITLNANKNMDFTANYMLKTLRSVGMTNSEIQSYKALGKNLFKVSINYLGKQNDFFLRSEYSFSAIQTLIDFQNIYFTSFNISPEIVNGYNKSKSNLKLIGGGYSNNEVRFDFLTNGDEAGNYSFLDYRSLKEIEQLNGYKIKSAGEWLEYRQGGFVIVSNNGQDLILSLVDLGEGDKNELKNNYNSLNIGGYHDWEVPSFDVLEFCDNWAKQLNVNLFKSIGGLTTDSDKRFYNTNDKYVESNAKYGTCYSCRNAKPTTRLIRIVSTKK
;
A
#
# COMPACT_ATOMS: atom_id res chain seq x y z
N MET A 1 -46.32 42.03 43.33
CA MET A 1 -46.22 40.90 44.28
C MET A 1 -45.52 39.75 43.58
N LYS A 2 -44.47 39.22 44.22
CA LYS A 2 -43.90 37.86 44.13
C LYS A 2 -43.43 37.42 42.73
N ASN A 3 -42.14 37.49 42.41
CA ASN A 3 -41.01 36.62 42.85
C ASN A 3 -41.22 35.14 42.56
N ILE A 4 -40.20 34.58 41.87
CA ILE A 4 -39.58 33.23 41.89
C ILE A 4 -39.22 32.93 40.41
N LEU A 5 -38.00 33.15 39.90
CA LEU A 5 -36.64 32.77 40.31
C LEU A 5 -36.42 31.24 40.29
N CYS A 6 -35.78 30.73 39.23
CA CYS A 6 -34.80 29.63 39.22
C CYS A 6 -34.32 29.40 37.76
N PHE A 7 -33.22 30.02 37.35
CA PHE A 7 -31.86 29.43 37.28
C PHE A 7 -31.71 28.28 36.27
N PHE A 8 -31.25 28.61 35.06
CA PHE A 8 -30.19 27.83 34.40
C PHE A 8 -29.25 28.80 33.70
N VAL A 9 -28.08 28.97 34.31
CA VAL A 9 -26.95 29.71 33.77
C VAL A 9 -26.35 28.85 32.66
N LEU A 10 -26.55 29.26 31.40
CA LEU A 10 -25.70 28.83 30.30
C LEU A 10 -24.84 30.02 29.91
N ILE A 11 -23.59 30.00 30.38
CA ILE A 11 -22.53 30.89 29.94
C ILE A 11 -22.24 30.54 28.47
N LEU A 12 -22.90 31.24 27.54
CA LEU A 12 -22.48 31.31 26.15
C LEU A 12 -21.29 32.26 26.08
N LEU A 13 -20.08 31.71 26.22
CA LEU A 13 -18.88 32.36 25.73
C LEU A 13 -19.07 32.59 24.22
N PRO A 14 -18.82 33.81 23.68
CA PRO A 14 -18.69 33.99 22.25
C PRO A 14 -17.40 33.30 21.82
N PHE A 15 -17.50 32.04 21.40
CA PHE A 15 -16.45 31.39 20.61
C PHE A 15 -16.40 32.11 19.26
N SER A 16 -15.64 33.19 19.25
CA SER A 16 -15.10 33.83 18.07
C SER A 16 -14.01 32.92 17.49
N ASN A 17 -14.43 31.80 16.90
CA ASN A 17 -13.64 31.16 15.88
C ASN A 17 -14.24 31.56 14.55
N ALA A 18 -13.81 32.74 14.10
CA ALA A 18 -13.83 33.07 12.69
C ALA A 18 -13.04 31.97 11.95
N PHE A 19 -13.73 30.93 11.48
CA PHE A 19 -13.30 30.17 10.31
C PHE A 19 -13.62 31.00 9.06
N GLY A 20 -13.09 32.22 9.02
CA GLY A 20 -12.77 32.89 7.77
C GLY A 20 -11.47 32.26 7.30
N LYS A 21 -11.54 31.11 6.62
CA LYS A 21 -10.42 30.68 5.80
C LYS A 21 -10.37 31.69 4.65
N ASN A 22 -9.55 32.73 4.81
CA ASN A 22 -9.23 33.65 3.73
C ASN A 22 -8.85 32.83 2.49
N ILE A 23 -9.61 32.98 1.42
CA ILE A 23 -9.31 32.47 0.07
C ILE A 23 -8.25 33.40 -0.56
N GLU A 24 -7.30 33.89 0.24
CA GLU A 24 -6.22 34.74 -0.21
C GLU A 24 -4.96 33.89 -0.27
N ASN A 25 -4.48 33.65 -1.49
CA ASN A 25 -3.24 32.96 -1.87
C ASN A 25 -3.33 31.44 -2.11
N GLN A 26 -4.20 31.02 -3.04
CA GLN A 26 -3.92 29.80 -3.81
C GLN A 26 -2.95 30.16 -4.95
N ASP A 27 -1.67 29.85 -4.78
CA ASP A 27 -0.72 29.89 -5.88
C ASP A 27 -0.53 28.48 -6.44
N VAL A 28 -0.51 28.36 -7.76
CA VAL A 28 -0.43 27.08 -8.46
C VAL A 28 0.73 27.08 -9.43
N TYR A 29 1.50 25.99 -9.42
CA TYR A 29 2.53 25.76 -10.43
C TYR A 29 1.91 25.14 -11.68
N VAL A 30 2.13 25.77 -12.83
CA VAL A 30 1.64 25.28 -14.13
C VAL A 30 2.80 25.23 -15.10
N THR A 31 2.91 24.12 -15.84
CA THR A 31 3.86 24.01 -16.95
C THR A 31 3.10 24.22 -18.25
N ALA A 32 3.51 25.21 -19.03
CA ALA A 32 2.85 25.55 -20.27
C ALA A 32 3.84 25.81 -21.39
N THR A 33 3.43 25.47 -22.60
CA THR A 33 4.21 25.68 -23.82
C THR A 33 3.47 26.67 -24.71
N GLY A 34 4.20 27.58 -25.34
CA GLY A 34 3.67 28.52 -26.32
C GLY A 34 4.54 28.61 -27.55
N ASN A 35 3.92 28.98 -28.68
CA ASN A 35 4.58 29.09 -29.98
C ASN A 35 4.42 30.52 -30.52
N GLY A 36 5.40 30.99 -31.31
CA GLY A 36 5.37 32.35 -31.87
C GLY A 36 6.36 32.53 -33.03
N LYS A 37 6.23 33.64 -33.79
CA LYS A 37 7.16 33.96 -34.88
C LYS A 37 8.51 34.45 -34.37
N SER A 38 8.57 34.85 -33.11
CA SER A 38 9.78 35.23 -32.39
C SER A 38 9.82 34.59 -31.00
N ILE A 39 11.00 34.56 -30.39
CA ILE A 39 11.20 34.12 -28.99
C ILE A 39 10.29 34.91 -28.02
N GLY A 40 10.13 36.21 -28.26
CA GLY A 40 9.27 37.06 -27.42
C GLY A 40 7.81 36.63 -27.50
N GLU A 41 7.32 36.37 -28.71
CA GLU A 41 5.95 35.90 -28.94
C GLU A 41 5.71 34.49 -28.36
N SER A 42 6.67 33.57 -28.49
CA SER A 42 6.53 32.21 -27.96
C SER A 42 6.48 32.20 -26.42
N LYS A 43 7.30 33.03 -25.76
CA LYS A 43 7.25 33.26 -24.31
C LYS A 43 5.92 33.83 -23.86
N GLN A 44 5.41 34.82 -24.57
CA GLN A 44 4.14 35.46 -24.24
C GLN A 44 2.96 34.49 -24.42
N SER A 45 3.00 33.66 -25.48
CA SER A 45 2.05 32.56 -25.69
C SER A 45 2.12 31.53 -24.57
N ALA A 46 3.32 31.17 -24.09
CA ALA A 46 3.48 30.18 -23.02
C ALA A 46 2.92 30.69 -21.69
N LEU A 47 3.15 31.97 -21.37
CA LEU A 47 2.58 32.65 -20.19
C LEU A 47 1.05 32.71 -20.27
N ARG A 48 0.49 33.02 -21.45
CA ARG A 48 -0.97 32.97 -21.70
C ARG A 48 -1.52 31.58 -21.42
N ASN A 49 -0.90 30.54 -21.98
CA ASN A 49 -1.34 29.16 -21.79
C ASN A 49 -1.23 28.71 -20.32
N ALA A 50 -0.23 29.20 -19.57
CA ALA A 50 -0.13 28.93 -18.14
C ALA A 50 -1.29 29.55 -17.34
N ILE A 51 -1.70 30.77 -17.70
CA ILE A 51 -2.85 31.44 -17.10
C ILE A 51 -4.13 30.70 -17.47
N GLU A 52 -4.33 30.33 -18.74
CA GLU A 52 -5.51 29.59 -19.19
C GLU A 52 -5.64 28.23 -18.49
N GLN A 53 -4.53 27.52 -18.31
CA GLN A 53 -4.53 26.25 -17.56
C GLN A 53 -4.80 26.46 -16.07
N ALA A 54 -4.18 27.47 -15.44
CA ALA A 54 -4.47 27.84 -14.05
C ALA A 54 -5.93 28.29 -13.89
N PHE A 55 -6.53 28.91 -14.91
CA PHE A 55 -7.91 29.33 -14.89
C PHE A 55 -8.86 28.16 -15.15
N GLY A 56 -8.60 27.31 -16.14
CA GLY A 56 -9.45 26.17 -16.50
C GLY A 56 -9.55 25.11 -15.39
N VAL A 57 -8.53 24.97 -14.56
CA VAL A 57 -8.55 24.06 -13.40
C VAL A 57 -9.36 24.62 -12.22
N PHE A 58 -9.45 25.94 -12.05
CA PHE A 58 -9.99 26.56 -10.83
C PHE A 58 -11.21 27.49 -11.04
N ILE A 59 -11.37 28.09 -12.22
CA ILE A 59 -12.37 29.11 -12.56
C ILE A 59 -12.93 28.78 -13.95
N SER A 60 -13.98 27.97 -13.99
CA SER A 60 -14.70 27.66 -15.22
C SER A 60 -15.85 28.65 -15.42
N SER A 61 -15.57 29.86 -15.88
CA SER A 61 -16.62 30.68 -16.52
C SER A 61 -16.82 30.21 -17.97
N LYS A 62 -18.03 30.36 -18.51
CA LYS A 62 -18.36 30.10 -19.93
C LYS A 62 -17.16 30.33 -20.84
N THR A 63 -16.85 29.34 -21.66
CA THR A 63 -15.83 29.39 -22.73
C THR A 63 -16.04 30.54 -23.73
N GLU A 64 -17.13 31.31 -23.63
CA GLU A 64 -17.45 32.50 -24.43
C GLU A 64 -16.80 33.82 -23.95
N ILE A 65 -16.13 33.88 -22.79
CA ILE A 65 -15.53 35.14 -22.28
C ILE A 65 -14.11 35.40 -22.85
N LEU A 66 -13.57 34.47 -23.64
CA LEU A 66 -12.39 34.71 -24.48
C LEU A 66 -12.75 35.53 -25.72
N ASN A 67 -13.42 36.67 -25.56
CA ASN A 67 -13.35 37.68 -26.61
C ASN A 67 -11.90 38.15 -26.67
N ASP A 68 -11.31 38.15 -27.86
CA ASP A 68 -9.90 38.49 -28.12
C ASP A 68 -9.47 39.81 -27.47
N GLN A 69 -10.41 40.72 -27.17
CA GLN A 69 -10.16 41.99 -26.48
C GLN A 69 -9.66 41.83 -25.03
N VAL A 70 -10.19 40.93 -24.20
CA VAL A 70 -9.78 40.83 -22.78
C VAL A 70 -8.41 40.17 -22.65
N VAL A 71 -8.11 39.20 -23.52
CA VAL A 71 -6.81 38.50 -23.57
C VAL A 71 -5.73 39.39 -24.20
N ALA A 72 -6.07 40.19 -25.21
CA ALA A 72 -5.17 41.19 -25.79
C ALA A 72 -4.85 42.31 -24.79
N ASP A 73 -5.85 42.84 -24.09
CA ASP A 73 -5.67 43.85 -23.05
C ASP A 73 -4.84 43.31 -21.86
N GLN A 74 -4.91 41.99 -21.60
CA GLN A 74 -4.08 41.33 -20.61
C GLN A 74 -2.62 41.18 -21.03
N MET A 75 -2.31 40.92 -22.30
CA MET A 75 -0.92 40.78 -22.75
C MET A 75 -0.06 42.04 -22.50
N ALA A 76 -0.69 43.21 -22.44
CA ALA A 76 -0.04 44.49 -22.08
C ALA A 76 0.04 44.74 -20.55
N SER A 77 -0.80 44.08 -19.75
CA SER A 77 -0.99 44.35 -18.30
C SER A 77 -0.48 43.23 -17.37
N VAL A 78 -0.25 42.02 -17.91
CA VAL A 78 -0.02 40.77 -17.14
C VAL A 78 1.41 40.58 -16.61
N ALA A 79 2.35 41.51 -16.85
CA ALA A 79 3.72 41.35 -16.38
C ALA A 79 3.96 41.67 -14.89
N ASN A 80 3.01 42.25 -14.13
CA ASN A 80 3.31 42.80 -12.78
C ASN A 80 2.46 42.29 -11.61
N GLY A 81 1.68 41.19 -11.71
CA GLY A 81 0.89 40.77 -10.55
C GLY A 81 0.29 39.36 -10.47
N ASN A 82 -0.12 38.75 -11.59
CA ASN A 82 -0.85 37.46 -11.59
C ASN A 82 0.08 36.24 -11.72
N ILE A 83 1.20 36.39 -12.42
CA ILE A 83 2.31 35.42 -12.40
C ILE A 83 3.32 35.92 -11.37
N LYS A 84 3.51 35.16 -10.29
CA LYS A 84 4.47 35.52 -9.23
C LYS A 84 5.91 35.30 -9.69
N SER A 85 6.13 34.26 -10.48
CA SER A 85 7.44 33.91 -11.04
C SER A 85 7.28 32.91 -12.17
N PHE A 86 8.25 32.81 -13.07
CA PHE A 86 8.34 31.69 -14.00
C PHE A 86 9.80 31.29 -14.24
N GLU A 87 9.99 30.02 -14.58
CA GLU A 87 11.25 29.39 -14.93
C GLU A 87 11.17 28.93 -16.39
N LEU A 88 12.19 29.24 -17.18
CA LEU A 88 12.32 28.75 -18.55
C LEU A 88 12.83 27.31 -18.53
N LEU A 89 12.02 26.36 -18.99
CA LEU A 89 12.39 24.94 -19.05
C LEU A 89 13.01 24.58 -20.39
N ASN A 90 12.50 25.14 -21.49
CA ASN A 90 12.96 24.84 -22.83
C ASN A 90 12.68 25.99 -23.81
N GLU A 91 13.57 26.20 -24.77
CA GLU A 91 13.43 27.20 -25.83
C GLU A 91 14.11 26.69 -27.11
N THR A 92 13.31 26.44 -28.15
CA THR A 92 13.79 25.82 -29.40
C THR A 92 13.12 26.45 -30.61
N GLN A 93 13.88 26.64 -31.68
CA GLN A 93 13.34 27.00 -32.99
C GLN A 93 12.88 25.74 -33.74
N LEU A 94 11.65 25.75 -34.22
CA LEU A 94 11.03 24.68 -34.99
C LEU A 94 11.52 24.68 -36.45
N PRO A 95 11.42 23.54 -37.17
CA PRO A 95 11.90 23.42 -38.55
C PRO A 95 11.26 24.39 -39.55
N ASP A 96 10.09 24.94 -39.23
CA ASP A 96 9.37 25.93 -40.03
C ASP A 96 9.81 27.38 -39.73
N GLY A 97 10.79 27.58 -38.85
CA GLY A 97 11.33 28.87 -38.46
C GLY A 97 10.62 29.54 -37.28
N THR A 98 9.51 28.97 -36.79
CA THR A 98 8.81 29.47 -35.59
C THR A 98 9.53 29.07 -34.31
N TRP A 99 9.23 29.72 -33.19
CA TRP A 99 9.82 29.44 -31.89
C TRP A 99 8.81 28.75 -30.96
N SER A 100 9.30 27.80 -30.16
CA SER A 100 8.55 27.14 -29.11
C SER A 100 9.24 27.34 -27.77
N THR A 101 8.48 27.71 -26.74
CA THR A 101 8.99 27.97 -25.41
C THR A 101 8.13 27.25 -24.37
N THR A 102 8.77 26.49 -23.49
CA THR A 102 8.13 25.84 -22.34
C THR A 102 8.59 26.49 -21.06
N ILE A 103 7.64 26.86 -20.20
CA ILE A 103 7.91 27.49 -18.91
C ILE A 103 7.19 26.75 -17.79
N LYS A 104 7.74 26.85 -16.58
CA LYS A 104 7.05 26.53 -15.33
C LYS A 104 6.72 27.83 -14.63
N SER A 105 5.44 28.13 -14.47
CA SER A 105 4.94 29.39 -13.91
C SER A 105 4.27 29.17 -12.57
N LEU A 106 4.50 30.07 -11.61
CA LEU A 106 3.75 30.18 -10.35
C LEU A 106 2.66 31.24 -10.54
N VAL A 107 1.41 30.80 -10.65
CA VAL A 107 0.25 31.67 -10.91
C VAL A 107 -0.56 31.87 -9.65
N SER A 108 -0.90 33.12 -9.32
CA SER A 108 -1.74 33.45 -8.16
C SER A 108 -3.22 33.47 -8.53
N VAL A 109 -3.94 32.41 -8.17
CA VAL A 109 -5.37 32.23 -8.49
C VAL A 109 -6.22 33.32 -7.81
N GLY A 110 -5.89 33.70 -6.57
CA GLY A 110 -6.64 34.74 -5.85
C GLY A 110 -6.59 36.11 -6.54
N LYS A 111 -5.41 36.56 -6.97
CA LYS A 111 -5.25 37.84 -7.70
C LYS A 111 -5.93 37.79 -9.07
N LEU A 112 -5.85 36.65 -9.73
CA LEU A 112 -6.50 36.42 -11.02
C LEU A 112 -8.04 36.45 -10.88
N THR A 113 -8.58 35.85 -9.82
CA THR A 113 -10.01 35.95 -9.45
C THR A 113 -10.44 37.39 -9.20
N SER A 114 -9.71 38.13 -8.36
CA SER A 114 -10.05 39.53 -8.06
C SER A 114 -9.99 40.43 -9.30
N PHE A 115 -9.02 40.19 -10.19
CA PHE A 115 -8.94 40.92 -11.47
C PHE A 115 -10.17 40.66 -12.34
N VAL A 116 -10.57 39.41 -12.50
CA VAL A 116 -11.73 39.03 -13.33
C VAL A 116 -13.02 39.60 -12.73
N GLN A 117 -13.20 39.52 -11.41
CA GLN A 117 -14.29 40.15 -10.69
C GLN A 117 -14.31 41.68 -10.86
N SER A 118 -13.14 42.34 -10.83
CA SER A 118 -13.05 43.80 -11.04
C SER A 118 -13.46 44.26 -12.44
N LYS A 119 -13.47 43.34 -13.42
CA LYS A 119 -13.95 43.58 -14.78
C LYS A 119 -15.45 43.25 -14.95
N GLY A 120 -16.16 43.01 -13.85
CA GLY A 120 -17.59 42.72 -13.86
C GLY A 120 -17.92 41.28 -14.27
N ILE A 121 -16.91 40.40 -14.35
CA ILE A 121 -17.10 38.97 -14.63
C ILE A 121 -17.31 38.26 -13.29
N GLU A 122 -18.50 37.72 -13.08
CA GLU A 122 -18.79 36.93 -11.90
C GLU A 122 -17.96 35.64 -11.90
N VAL A 123 -17.03 35.53 -10.95
CA VAL A 123 -16.25 34.31 -10.73
C VAL A 123 -17.06 33.39 -9.82
N GLU A 124 -17.82 32.50 -10.42
CA GLU A 124 -18.61 31.49 -9.71
C GLU A 124 -17.75 30.26 -9.39
N PHE A 125 -17.59 29.95 -8.10
CA PHE A 125 -17.04 28.66 -7.69
C PHE A 125 -18.05 27.56 -8.03
N LYS A 126 -17.74 26.72 -9.02
CA LYS A 126 -18.57 25.57 -9.39
C LYS A 126 -18.43 24.43 -8.38
N GLY A 127 -18.94 24.67 -7.16
CA GLY A 127 -18.92 23.68 -6.09
C GLY A 127 -19.57 22.36 -6.48
N GLY A 128 -20.60 22.39 -7.33
CA GLY A 128 -21.21 21.18 -7.90
C GLY A 128 -20.26 20.36 -8.77
N LEU A 129 -19.49 21.00 -9.67
CA LEU A 129 -18.51 20.31 -10.52
C LEU A 129 -17.32 19.80 -9.71
N PHE A 130 -16.83 20.61 -8.76
CA PHE A 130 -15.81 20.17 -7.82
C PHE A 130 -16.27 18.93 -7.04
N ALA A 131 -17.47 18.97 -6.45
CA ALA A 131 -18.02 17.83 -5.72
C ALA A 131 -18.22 16.60 -6.61
N ALA A 132 -18.66 16.78 -7.87
CA ALA A 132 -18.76 15.68 -8.83
C ALA A 132 -17.39 15.04 -9.13
N ASN A 133 -16.35 15.86 -9.33
CA ASN A 133 -14.98 15.38 -9.55
C ASN A 133 -14.45 14.62 -8.33
N ILE A 134 -14.67 15.13 -7.12
CA ILE A 134 -14.28 14.44 -5.88
C ILE A 134 -15.03 13.10 -5.75
N LYS A 135 -16.34 13.05 -6.04
CA LYS A 135 -17.10 11.80 -6.03
C LYS A 135 -16.57 10.79 -7.04
N GLN A 136 -16.22 11.23 -8.25
CA GLN A 136 -15.60 10.36 -9.25
C GLN A 136 -14.25 9.82 -8.77
N GLN A 137 -13.44 10.65 -8.13
CA GLN A 137 -12.17 10.20 -7.53
C GLN A 137 -12.41 9.12 -6.47
N MET A 138 -13.39 9.30 -5.58
CA MET A 138 -13.74 8.31 -4.56
C MET A 138 -14.19 6.98 -5.19
N LEU A 139 -14.95 7.03 -6.29
CA LEU A 139 -15.33 5.81 -7.02
C LEU A 139 -14.11 5.11 -7.64
N ASN A 140 -13.15 5.88 -8.18
CA ASN A 140 -11.91 5.32 -8.71
C ASN A 140 -11.05 4.71 -7.58
N GLU A 141 -10.98 5.33 -6.41
CA GLU A 141 -10.28 4.80 -5.22
C GLU A 141 -10.88 3.44 -4.77
N ILE A 142 -12.20 3.29 -4.80
CA ILE A 142 -12.90 2.03 -4.49
C ILE A 142 -12.60 0.96 -5.55
N GLY A 143 -12.76 1.29 -6.83
CA GLY A 143 -12.52 0.35 -7.93
C GLY A 143 -11.05 -0.10 -8.03
N GLU A 144 -10.12 0.81 -7.76
CA GLU A 144 -8.69 0.51 -7.63
C GLU A 144 -8.45 -0.51 -6.52
N SER A 145 -9.02 -0.28 -5.34
CA SER A 145 -8.84 -1.17 -4.18
C SER A 145 -9.36 -2.58 -4.44
N GLN A 146 -10.57 -2.70 -4.99
CA GLN A 146 -11.13 -4.00 -5.38
C GLN A 146 -10.26 -4.74 -6.39
N SER A 147 -9.81 -4.04 -7.43
CA SER A 147 -8.95 -4.63 -8.46
C SER A 147 -7.60 -5.10 -7.89
N VAL A 148 -7.03 -4.35 -6.95
CA VAL A 148 -5.77 -4.68 -6.29
C VAL A 148 -5.93 -5.86 -5.33
N TYR A 149 -7.05 -5.97 -4.62
CA TYR A 149 -7.31 -7.12 -3.76
C TYR A 149 -7.44 -8.42 -4.56
N GLU A 150 -8.18 -8.41 -5.68
CA GLU A 150 -8.26 -9.55 -6.60
C GLU A 150 -6.89 -9.91 -7.20
N LEU A 151 -6.11 -8.90 -7.56
CA LEU A 151 -4.74 -9.07 -8.01
C LEU A 151 -3.89 -9.81 -6.96
N VAL A 152 -3.91 -9.35 -5.70
CA VAL A 152 -3.13 -9.94 -4.61
C VAL A 152 -3.58 -11.38 -4.32
N GLY A 153 -4.90 -11.64 -4.31
CA GLY A 153 -5.45 -12.98 -4.12
C GLY A 153 -4.96 -13.96 -5.19
N LEU A 154 -5.02 -13.58 -6.47
CA LEU A 154 -4.52 -14.42 -7.57
C LEU A 154 -3.00 -14.58 -7.52
N MET A 155 -2.26 -13.50 -7.28
CA MET A 155 -0.80 -13.53 -7.25
C MET A 155 -0.29 -14.47 -6.17
N ASN A 156 -0.86 -14.44 -4.96
CA ASN A 156 -0.47 -15.32 -3.87
C ASN A 156 -0.57 -16.79 -4.26
N LYS A 157 -1.68 -17.19 -4.90
CA LYS A 157 -1.90 -18.55 -5.39
C LYS A 157 -0.80 -18.98 -6.37
N VAL A 158 -0.48 -18.12 -7.33
CA VAL A 158 0.53 -18.43 -8.35
C VAL A 158 1.95 -18.39 -7.77
N LEU A 159 2.23 -17.49 -6.83
CA LEU A 159 3.53 -17.36 -6.16
C LEU A 159 3.90 -18.60 -5.32
N LEU A 160 2.93 -19.26 -4.67
CA LEU A 160 3.16 -20.52 -3.95
C LEU A 160 3.74 -21.64 -4.84
N THR A 161 3.51 -21.56 -6.15
CA THR A 161 3.99 -22.54 -7.14
C THR A 161 4.99 -21.92 -8.13
N SER A 162 5.60 -20.78 -7.78
CA SER A 162 6.52 -20.05 -8.64
C SER A 162 7.98 -20.49 -8.58
N LEU A 163 8.28 -21.45 -7.71
CA LEU A 163 9.62 -21.96 -7.47
C LEU A 163 9.67 -23.46 -7.70
N ASP A 164 10.67 -23.87 -8.48
CA ASP A 164 11.11 -25.24 -8.59
C ASP A 164 12.23 -25.49 -7.59
N TYR A 165 12.24 -26.69 -6.98
CA TYR A 165 13.17 -27.05 -5.94
C TYR A 165 14.05 -28.22 -6.37
N LYS A 166 15.35 -28.09 -6.14
CA LYS A 166 16.32 -29.17 -6.34
C LYS A 166 17.05 -29.45 -5.04
N ILE A 167 17.02 -30.70 -4.58
CA ILE A 167 17.76 -31.15 -3.39
C ILE A 167 18.99 -31.94 -3.81
N ASN A 168 20.13 -31.61 -3.20
CA ASN A 168 21.39 -32.34 -3.33
C ASN A 168 21.85 -32.77 -1.92
N SER A 169 22.22 -34.04 -1.77
CA SER A 169 22.82 -34.56 -0.53
C SER A 169 24.32 -34.78 -0.69
N GLY A 170 25.09 -34.34 0.31
CA GLY A 170 26.50 -34.65 0.44
C GLY A 170 26.76 -35.99 1.12
N ASN A 171 28.03 -36.35 1.25
CA ASN A 171 28.44 -37.57 1.96
C ASN A 171 28.19 -37.41 3.48
N PRO A 172 27.70 -38.46 4.17
CA PRO A 172 27.57 -38.44 5.63
C PRO A 172 28.90 -38.19 6.34
N GLN A 173 28.87 -37.43 7.42
CA GLN A 173 30.03 -37.06 8.24
C GLN A 173 29.83 -37.56 9.67
N ALA A 174 30.81 -38.27 10.22
CA ALA A 174 30.77 -38.72 11.61
C ALA A 174 30.85 -37.52 12.58
N LEU A 175 30.02 -37.53 13.62
CA LEU A 175 29.98 -36.48 14.64
C LEU A 175 30.61 -36.89 15.96
N ASP A 176 30.92 -38.18 16.11
CA ASP A 176 31.54 -38.74 17.28
C ASP A 176 32.57 -39.80 16.89
N SER A 177 33.48 -40.09 17.82
CA SER A 177 34.51 -41.12 17.64
C SER A 177 33.96 -42.55 17.77
N LYS A 178 32.69 -42.71 18.17
CA LYS A 178 32.03 -44.01 18.38
C LYS A 178 31.26 -44.46 17.12
N ASN A 179 31.23 -43.65 16.06
CA ASN A 179 30.48 -43.84 14.82
C ASN A 179 28.97 -44.03 15.02
N THR A 180 28.42 -43.47 16.10
CA THR A 180 27.00 -43.62 16.44
C THR A 180 26.13 -42.55 15.81
N ASN A 181 26.63 -41.32 15.70
CA ASN A 181 25.91 -40.16 15.20
C ASN A 181 26.59 -39.56 13.97
N TRP A 182 25.78 -39.17 13.01
CA TRP A 182 26.22 -38.69 11.71
C TRP A 182 25.41 -37.47 11.27
N ALA A 183 26.02 -36.59 10.50
CA ALA A 183 25.36 -35.50 9.81
C ALA A 183 25.37 -35.75 8.30
N VAL A 184 24.22 -35.61 7.65
CA VAL A 184 24.10 -35.60 6.19
C VAL A 184 23.93 -34.15 5.74
N PRO A 185 24.92 -33.55 5.05
CA PRO A 185 24.77 -32.21 4.50
C PRO A 185 23.77 -32.20 3.35
N LEU A 186 22.80 -31.27 3.40
CA LEU A 186 21.80 -31.09 2.34
C LEU A 186 21.87 -29.65 1.83
N THR A 187 21.75 -29.50 0.51
CA THR A 187 21.58 -28.20 -0.14
C THR A 187 20.34 -28.24 -1.02
N ILE A 188 19.45 -27.26 -0.82
CA ILE A 188 18.25 -27.08 -1.62
C ILE A 188 18.42 -25.79 -2.41
N THR A 189 18.36 -25.91 -3.74
CA THR A 189 18.41 -24.79 -4.67
C THR A 189 17.00 -24.48 -5.14
N LEU A 190 16.65 -23.19 -5.14
CA LEU A 190 15.36 -22.68 -5.58
C LEU A 190 15.56 -21.96 -6.91
N ASN A 191 14.75 -22.29 -7.90
CA ASN A 191 14.78 -21.62 -9.19
C ASN A 191 13.38 -21.08 -9.52
N ALA A 192 13.32 -19.82 -9.97
CA ALA A 192 12.09 -19.24 -10.47
C ALA A 192 11.63 -20.00 -11.72
N ASN A 193 10.34 -20.33 -11.79
CA ASN A 193 9.75 -20.97 -12.96
C ASN A 193 8.82 -19.98 -13.70
N LYS A 194 8.10 -20.46 -14.73
CA LYS A 194 7.24 -19.62 -15.58
C LYS A 194 6.12 -18.91 -14.83
N ASN A 195 5.71 -19.41 -13.67
CA ASN A 195 4.70 -18.75 -12.85
C ASN A 195 5.23 -17.44 -12.25
N MET A 196 6.55 -17.28 -12.07
CA MET A 196 7.14 -16.01 -11.67
C MET A 196 6.93 -14.93 -12.73
N ASP A 197 7.25 -15.26 -14.00
CA ASP A 197 7.04 -14.37 -15.14
C ASP A 197 5.56 -14.01 -15.30
N PHE A 198 4.67 -14.99 -15.13
CA PHE A 198 3.22 -14.76 -15.16
C PHE A 198 2.82 -13.72 -14.11
N THR A 199 3.26 -13.89 -12.87
CA THR A 199 2.95 -12.98 -11.75
C THR A 199 3.43 -11.56 -12.05
N ALA A 200 4.69 -11.39 -12.48
CA ALA A 200 5.25 -10.08 -12.80
C ALA A 200 4.47 -9.37 -13.92
N ASN A 201 4.19 -10.09 -15.01
CA ASN A 201 3.45 -9.56 -16.14
C ASN A 201 2.00 -9.19 -15.79
N TYR A 202 1.33 -10.04 -15.01
CA TYR A 202 -0.04 -9.79 -14.57
C TYR A 202 -0.12 -8.55 -13.68
N MET A 203 0.78 -8.42 -12.71
CA MET A 203 0.89 -7.23 -11.86
C MET A 203 1.13 -5.95 -12.68
N LEU A 204 2.09 -5.98 -13.61
CA LEU A 204 2.38 -4.86 -14.51
C LEU A 204 1.15 -4.44 -15.33
N LYS A 205 0.40 -5.41 -15.87
CA LYS A 205 -0.79 -5.15 -16.67
C LYS A 205 -1.90 -4.52 -15.83
N THR A 206 -2.18 -5.08 -14.66
CA THR A 206 -3.24 -4.61 -13.77
C THR A 206 -2.93 -3.22 -13.23
N LEU A 207 -1.71 -2.97 -12.73
CA LEU A 207 -1.32 -1.65 -12.23
C LEU A 207 -1.29 -0.59 -13.33
N ARG A 208 -0.97 -0.95 -14.57
CA ARG A 208 -1.09 -0.03 -15.71
C ARG A 208 -2.54 0.35 -15.99
N SER A 209 -3.50 -0.56 -15.80
CA SER A 209 -4.92 -0.27 -16.05
C SER A 209 -5.59 0.52 -14.93
N VAL A 210 -5.19 0.29 -13.66
CA VAL A 210 -5.85 0.94 -12.51
C VAL A 210 -5.07 2.14 -11.98
N GLY A 211 -3.77 2.22 -12.24
CA GLY A 211 -2.90 3.29 -11.79
C GLY A 211 -3.27 4.66 -12.36
N MET A 212 -2.80 5.70 -11.68
CA MET A 212 -3.09 7.09 -12.01
C MET A 212 -2.35 7.53 -13.27
N THR A 213 -3.04 8.34 -14.06
CA THR A 213 -2.43 9.12 -15.15
C THR A 213 -1.63 10.32 -14.61
N ASN A 214 -0.75 10.88 -15.44
CA ASN A 214 0.02 12.07 -15.06
C ASN A 214 -0.87 13.26 -14.67
N SER A 215 -1.99 13.46 -15.36
CA SER A 215 -2.95 14.54 -15.03
C SER A 215 -3.63 14.32 -13.67
N GLU A 216 -4.02 13.08 -13.36
CA GLU A 216 -4.57 12.74 -12.04
C GLU A 216 -3.55 12.95 -10.92
N ILE A 217 -2.28 12.57 -11.15
CA ILE A 217 -1.20 12.78 -10.18
C ILE A 217 -1.06 14.27 -9.84
N GLN A 218 -1.04 15.15 -10.86
CA GLN A 218 -0.95 16.60 -10.63
C GLN A 218 -2.20 17.12 -9.89
N SER A 219 -3.39 16.63 -10.25
CA SER A 219 -4.63 17.00 -9.56
C SER A 219 -4.61 16.62 -8.09
N TYR A 220 -4.16 15.41 -7.74
CA TYR A 220 -4.08 14.96 -6.34
C TYR A 220 -3.07 15.78 -5.54
N LYS A 221 -1.89 16.07 -6.12
CA LYS A 221 -0.89 16.96 -5.49
C LYS A 221 -1.46 18.35 -5.23
N ALA A 222 -2.17 18.93 -6.19
CA ALA A 222 -2.81 20.25 -6.02
C ALA A 222 -3.88 20.27 -4.92
N LEU A 223 -4.56 19.13 -4.71
CA LEU A 223 -5.53 18.96 -3.63
C LEU A 223 -4.88 18.63 -2.27
N GLY A 224 -3.56 18.46 -2.21
CA GLY A 224 -2.84 18.04 -1.00
C GLY A 224 -3.15 16.60 -0.59
N LYS A 225 -3.60 15.75 -1.53
CA LYS A 225 -3.85 14.32 -1.27
C LYS A 225 -2.55 13.51 -1.34
N ASN A 226 -2.49 12.43 -0.56
CA ASN A 226 -1.41 11.47 -0.61
C ASN A 226 -1.39 10.70 -1.94
N LEU A 227 -0.21 10.17 -2.29
CA LEU A 227 0.03 9.34 -3.45
C LEU A 227 0.87 8.14 -3.02
N PHE A 228 0.52 6.96 -3.49
CA PHE A 228 1.22 5.73 -3.14
C PHE A 228 1.94 5.17 -4.37
N LYS A 229 3.26 5.06 -4.30
CA LYS A 229 4.09 4.64 -5.42
C LYS A 229 4.37 3.15 -5.36
N VAL A 230 4.20 2.47 -6.50
CA VAL A 230 4.56 1.06 -6.69
C VAL A 230 5.59 0.99 -7.82
N SER A 231 6.81 0.60 -7.49
CA SER A 231 7.91 0.41 -8.45
C SER A 231 8.13 -1.07 -8.72
N ILE A 232 8.07 -1.47 -9.99
CA ILE A 232 8.30 -2.85 -10.43
C ILE A 232 9.50 -2.90 -11.37
N ASN A 233 10.53 -3.63 -10.95
CA ASN A 233 11.65 -4.03 -11.78
C ASN A 233 11.44 -5.45 -12.28
N TYR A 234 11.37 -5.59 -13.59
CA TYR A 234 11.21 -6.88 -14.25
C TYR A 234 11.92 -6.84 -15.62
N LEU A 235 12.67 -7.89 -15.96
CA LEU A 235 13.49 -7.95 -17.17
C LEU A 235 14.43 -6.74 -17.35
N GLY A 236 15.01 -6.26 -16.26
CA GLY A 236 15.90 -5.10 -16.25
C GLY A 236 15.22 -3.74 -16.50
N LYS A 237 13.88 -3.69 -16.53
CA LYS A 237 13.10 -2.46 -16.74
C LYS A 237 12.36 -2.06 -15.46
N GLN A 238 12.57 -0.83 -15.03
CA GLN A 238 11.79 -0.20 -13.96
C GLN A 238 10.49 0.39 -14.51
N ASN A 239 9.38 0.09 -13.83
CA ASN A 239 8.05 0.62 -14.11
C ASN A 239 7.48 1.20 -12.82
N ASP A 240 7.14 2.49 -12.85
CA ASP A 240 6.58 3.18 -11.70
C ASP A 240 5.09 3.44 -11.92
N PHE A 241 4.27 3.09 -10.93
CA PHE A 241 2.84 3.31 -10.88
C PHE A 241 2.48 4.12 -9.64
N PHE A 242 1.43 4.93 -9.74
CA PHE A 242 0.89 5.68 -8.61
C PHE A 242 -0.55 5.26 -8.37
N LEU A 243 -0.87 4.99 -7.10
CA LEU A 243 -2.18 4.58 -6.63
C LEU A 243 -2.78 5.67 -5.75
N ARG A 244 -4.10 5.71 -5.72
CA ARG A 244 -4.90 6.70 -4.99
C ARG A 244 -5.14 6.27 -3.55
N SER A 245 -5.24 4.96 -3.31
CA SER A 245 -5.74 4.37 -2.07
C SER A 245 -4.63 3.77 -1.20
N GLU A 246 -4.62 4.14 0.08
CA GLU A 246 -3.75 3.52 1.11
C GLU A 246 -4.05 2.03 1.31
N TYR A 247 -5.31 1.62 1.10
CA TYR A 247 -5.72 0.23 1.19
C TYR A 247 -5.14 -0.61 0.04
N SER A 248 -5.12 -0.05 -1.17
CA SER A 248 -4.47 -0.69 -2.32
C SER A 248 -2.97 -0.87 -2.05
N PHE A 249 -2.34 0.18 -1.53
CA PHE A 249 -0.93 0.14 -1.15
C PHE A 249 -0.64 -0.93 -0.08
N SER A 250 -1.47 -0.99 0.96
CA SER A 250 -1.35 -1.95 2.06
C SER A 250 -1.52 -3.41 1.59
N ALA A 251 -2.47 -3.67 0.70
CA ALA A 251 -2.63 -5.00 0.10
C ALA A 251 -1.42 -5.43 -0.72
N ILE A 252 -0.84 -4.50 -1.48
CA ILE A 252 0.38 -4.77 -2.23
C ILE A 252 1.56 -5.07 -1.28
N GLN A 253 1.69 -4.35 -0.16
CA GLN A 253 2.71 -4.65 0.86
C GLN A 253 2.59 -6.07 1.43
N THR A 254 1.38 -6.60 1.56
CA THR A 254 1.16 -7.97 2.06
C THR A 254 1.89 -9.03 1.23
N LEU A 255 2.03 -8.82 -0.09
CA LEU A 255 2.82 -9.73 -0.95
C LEU A 255 4.31 -9.74 -0.57
N ILE A 256 4.84 -8.64 -0.05
CA ILE A 256 6.22 -8.55 0.45
C ILE A 256 6.34 -9.27 1.79
N ASP A 257 5.39 -9.04 2.68
CA ASP A 257 5.37 -9.68 4.00
C ASP A 257 5.36 -11.21 3.87
N PHE A 258 4.66 -11.75 2.86
CA PHE A 258 4.52 -13.19 2.66
C PHE A 258 5.64 -13.85 1.87
N GLN A 259 6.66 -13.11 1.44
CA GLN A 259 7.74 -13.68 0.62
C GLN A 259 8.41 -14.90 1.27
N ASN A 260 8.58 -14.86 2.60
CA ASN A 260 9.13 -15.97 3.36
C ASN A 260 8.32 -17.26 3.21
N ILE A 261 6.99 -17.14 3.14
CA ILE A 261 6.07 -18.27 2.99
C ILE A 261 6.30 -18.97 1.64
N TYR A 262 6.44 -18.19 0.56
CA TYR A 262 6.68 -18.74 -0.78
C TYR A 262 8.00 -19.50 -0.86
N PHE A 263 9.08 -18.99 -0.24
CA PHE A 263 10.38 -19.69 -0.25
C PHE A 263 10.40 -20.99 0.55
N THR A 264 9.59 -21.09 1.61
CA THR A 264 9.58 -22.27 2.50
C THR A 264 8.43 -23.23 2.21
N SER A 265 7.71 -23.05 1.10
CA SER A 265 6.57 -23.89 0.73
C SER A 265 7.01 -25.21 0.08
N PHE A 266 7.81 -26.00 0.80
CA PHE A 266 8.24 -27.33 0.38
C PHE A 266 8.41 -28.27 1.58
N ASN A 267 8.29 -29.56 1.32
CA ASN A 267 8.53 -30.64 2.28
C ASN A 267 9.62 -31.57 1.76
N ILE A 268 10.41 -32.11 2.68
CA ILE A 268 11.49 -33.07 2.39
C ILE A 268 11.11 -34.44 2.93
N SER A 269 11.35 -35.48 2.14
CA SER A 269 11.13 -36.88 2.52
C SER A 269 12.42 -37.69 2.32
N PRO A 270 12.88 -38.47 3.31
CA PRO A 270 12.34 -38.53 4.67
C PRO A 270 12.48 -37.20 5.41
N GLU A 271 11.64 -36.98 6.43
CA GLU A 271 11.71 -35.77 7.26
C GLU A 271 13.09 -35.66 7.91
N ILE A 272 13.62 -34.43 7.97
CA ILE A 272 14.92 -34.15 8.58
C ILE A 272 14.82 -34.34 10.09
N VAL A 273 15.71 -35.16 10.66
CA VAL A 273 15.74 -35.46 12.10
C VAL A 273 16.72 -34.52 12.80
N ASN A 274 16.21 -33.78 13.79
CA ASN A 274 16.97 -32.82 14.61
C ASN A 274 17.76 -31.76 13.82
N GLY A 275 17.44 -31.55 12.55
CA GLY A 275 18.35 -30.87 11.64
C GLY A 275 18.53 -29.39 11.93
N TYR A 276 19.76 -28.92 11.78
CA TYR A 276 20.11 -27.52 12.00
C TYR A 276 20.15 -26.79 10.65
N ASN A 277 19.41 -25.68 10.54
CA ASN A 277 19.54 -24.78 9.39
C ASN A 277 20.88 -24.05 9.49
N LYS A 278 21.80 -24.38 8.58
CA LYS A 278 23.15 -23.85 8.61
C LYS A 278 23.20 -22.43 8.05
N SER A 279 22.41 -22.16 7.01
CA SER A 279 22.36 -20.84 6.37
C SER A 279 21.26 -20.76 5.31
N LYS A 280 20.71 -19.54 5.15
CA LYS A 280 19.97 -19.11 3.97
C LYS A 280 20.88 -18.16 3.18
N SER A 281 20.97 -18.30 1.86
CA SER A 281 21.75 -17.35 1.05
C SER A 281 20.98 -16.89 -0.19
N ASN A 282 21.15 -15.62 -0.53
CA ASN A 282 20.64 -14.98 -1.75
C ASN A 282 19.13 -15.16 -2.02
N LEU A 283 18.31 -15.26 -0.97
CA LEU A 283 16.85 -15.36 -1.12
C LEU A 283 16.29 -14.08 -1.76
N LYS A 284 15.85 -14.19 -3.02
CA LYS A 284 15.18 -13.14 -3.77
C LYS A 284 14.00 -13.75 -4.50
N LEU A 285 12.80 -13.25 -4.24
CA LEU A 285 11.58 -13.67 -4.96
C LEU A 285 11.04 -12.47 -5.69
N ILE A 286 10.79 -11.47 -4.86
CA ILE A 286 10.37 -10.13 -5.17
C ILE A 286 11.30 -9.27 -4.32
N GLY A 287 12.50 -8.95 -4.80
CA GLY A 287 13.38 -8.06 -4.04
C GLY A 287 12.70 -6.71 -3.78
N GLY A 288 13.02 -6.06 -2.67
CA GLY A 288 12.53 -4.71 -2.39
C GLY A 288 11.98 -4.53 -0.98
N GLY A 289 11.80 -3.26 -0.62
CA GLY A 289 11.24 -2.85 0.66
C GLY A 289 10.20 -1.78 0.41
N TYR A 290 9.61 -1.31 1.50
CA TYR A 290 8.68 -0.21 1.46
C TYR A 290 9.06 0.87 2.47
N SER A 291 8.64 2.09 2.16
CA SER A 291 8.57 3.22 3.08
C SER A 291 7.10 3.63 3.22
N ASN A 292 6.80 4.70 3.95
CA ASN A 292 5.42 5.09 4.23
C ASN A 292 4.50 5.15 2.99
N ASN A 293 5.02 5.57 1.81
CA ASN A 293 4.20 5.75 0.60
C ASN A 293 4.84 5.15 -0.68
N GLU A 294 5.87 4.31 -0.56
CA GLU A 294 6.51 3.68 -1.71
C GLU A 294 6.81 2.22 -1.43
N VAL A 295 6.54 1.37 -2.41
CA VAL A 295 6.86 -0.06 -2.37
C VAL A 295 7.59 -0.46 -3.65
N ARG A 296 8.63 -1.27 -3.51
CA ARG A 296 9.43 -1.75 -4.63
C ARG A 296 9.38 -3.27 -4.74
N PHE A 297 9.21 -3.75 -5.98
CA PHE A 297 9.24 -5.15 -6.37
C PHE A 297 10.37 -5.36 -7.39
N ASP A 298 11.25 -6.32 -7.15
CA ASP A 298 12.30 -6.76 -8.06
C ASP A 298 12.05 -8.24 -8.37
N PHE A 299 11.25 -8.50 -9.39
CA PHE A 299 10.89 -9.85 -9.79
C PHE A 299 12.07 -10.59 -10.41
N LEU A 300 12.19 -11.86 -10.05
CA LEU A 300 12.99 -12.80 -10.83
C LEU A 300 12.31 -13.16 -12.15
N THR A 301 13.09 -13.78 -13.03
CA THR A 301 12.63 -14.32 -14.30
C THR A 301 12.77 -15.83 -14.33
N ASN A 302 11.98 -16.51 -15.16
CA ASN A 302 12.03 -17.96 -15.29
C ASN A 302 13.46 -18.45 -15.60
N GLY A 303 13.96 -19.34 -14.74
CA GLY A 303 15.31 -19.89 -14.78
C GLY A 303 16.27 -19.26 -13.77
N ASP A 304 15.98 -18.07 -13.26
CA ASP A 304 16.83 -17.41 -12.26
C ASP A 304 16.91 -18.22 -10.96
N GLU A 305 18.08 -18.23 -10.33
CA GLU A 305 18.24 -18.77 -8.99
C GLU A 305 17.63 -17.81 -7.96
N ALA A 306 16.62 -18.31 -7.23
CA ALA A 306 15.95 -17.58 -6.17
C ALA A 306 16.67 -17.68 -4.82
N GLY A 307 17.64 -18.59 -4.71
CA GLY A 307 18.51 -18.74 -3.56
C GLY A 307 18.62 -20.20 -3.15
N ASN A 308 19.20 -20.43 -1.98
CA ASN A 308 19.39 -21.77 -1.46
C ASN A 308 19.26 -21.87 0.06
N TYR A 309 18.96 -23.08 0.50
CA TYR A 309 18.99 -23.49 1.90
C TYR A 309 20.03 -24.57 2.10
N SER A 310 20.74 -24.51 3.23
CA SER A 310 21.65 -25.56 3.66
C SER A 310 21.24 -26.13 5.02
N PHE A 311 21.14 -27.46 5.10
CA PHE A 311 20.75 -28.19 6.30
C PHE A 311 21.81 -29.24 6.65
N LEU A 312 21.86 -29.60 7.93
CA LEU A 312 22.48 -30.84 8.39
C LEU A 312 21.38 -31.73 8.94
N ASP A 313 21.16 -32.90 8.32
CA ASP A 313 20.23 -33.91 8.84
C ASP A 313 20.99 -34.87 9.76
N TYR A 314 20.62 -34.92 11.04
CA TYR A 314 21.33 -35.71 12.03
C TYR A 314 20.67 -37.07 12.18
N ARG A 315 21.46 -38.11 11.94
CA ARG A 315 21.00 -39.50 11.90
C ARG A 315 21.93 -40.39 12.70
N SER A 316 21.36 -41.39 13.35
CA SER A 316 22.11 -42.54 13.86
C SER A 316 22.59 -43.43 12.71
N LEU A 317 23.59 -44.26 12.97
CA LEU A 317 24.08 -45.23 11.98
C LEU A 317 22.95 -46.11 11.41
N LYS A 318 22.05 -46.59 12.27
CA LYS A 318 20.89 -47.42 11.88
C LYS A 318 19.93 -46.68 10.96
N GLU A 319 19.73 -45.38 11.15
CA GLU A 319 18.87 -44.57 10.28
C GLU A 319 19.54 -44.29 8.93
N ILE A 320 20.86 -44.13 8.89
CA ILE A 320 21.62 -43.99 7.62
C ILE A 320 21.53 -45.27 6.80
N GLU A 321 21.62 -46.46 7.41
CA GLU A 321 21.49 -47.74 6.70
C GLU A 321 20.16 -47.87 5.94
N GLN A 322 19.11 -47.18 6.41
CA GLN A 322 17.77 -47.20 5.81
C GLN A 322 17.54 -46.04 4.83
N LEU A 323 18.48 -45.10 4.72
CA LEU A 323 18.32 -43.88 3.94
C LEU A 323 18.67 -44.11 2.47
N ASN A 324 17.64 -44.09 1.61
CA ASN A 324 17.79 -44.27 0.16
C ASN A 324 17.83 -42.95 -0.64
N GLY A 325 18.08 -41.83 0.05
CA GLY A 325 18.12 -40.48 -0.53
C GLY A 325 16.93 -39.60 -0.13
N TYR A 326 16.97 -38.34 -0.58
CA TYR A 326 15.97 -37.33 -0.25
C TYR A 326 15.15 -36.92 -1.47
N LYS A 327 13.87 -36.67 -1.24
CA LYS A 327 12.94 -36.12 -2.21
C LYS A 327 12.36 -34.83 -1.67
N ILE A 328 12.15 -33.87 -2.55
CA ILE A 328 11.46 -32.62 -2.24
C ILE A 328 10.12 -32.59 -2.96
N LYS A 329 9.08 -32.17 -2.24
CA LYS A 329 7.74 -31.95 -2.79
C LYS A 329 7.31 -30.54 -2.41
N SER A 330 6.84 -29.76 -3.38
CA SER A 330 6.20 -28.48 -3.09
C SER A 330 5.01 -28.69 -2.13
N ALA A 331 4.86 -27.81 -1.16
CA ALA A 331 3.75 -27.84 -0.20
C ALA A 331 2.39 -27.57 -0.89
N GLY A 332 2.39 -27.04 -2.11
CA GLY A 332 1.19 -26.78 -2.90
C GLY A 332 0.38 -25.58 -2.43
N GLU A 333 -0.88 -25.52 -2.85
CA GLU A 333 -1.82 -24.44 -2.51
C GLU A 333 -2.45 -24.71 -1.13
N TRP A 334 -1.82 -24.21 -0.07
CA TRP A 334 -2.34 -24.33 1.30
C TRP A 334 -2.86 -23.00 1.88
N LEU A 335 -2.59 -21.88 1.20
CA LEU A 335 -3.05 -20.54 1.58
C LEU A 335 -4.11 -20.06 0.57
N GLU A 336 -5.35 -20.47 0.80
CA GLU A 336 -6.48 -20.15 -0.09
C GLU A 336 -6.93 -18.69 0.09
N TYR A 337 -7.21 -17.99 -1.00
CA TYR A 337 -7.81 -16.66 -0.95
C TYR A 337 -9.33 -16.76 -1.02
N ARG A 338 -10.03 -16.35 0.05
CA ARG A 338 -11.50 -16.28 0.12
C ARG A 338 -11.93 -15.11 0.97
N GLN A 339 -13.11 -14.56 0.66
CA GLN A 339 -13.73 -13.46 1.40
C GLN A 339 -12.77 -12.28 1.65
N GLY A 340 -11.99 -11.94 0.63
CA GLY A 340 -11.11 -10.78 0.66
C GLY A 340 -9.74 -10.97 1.29
N GLY A 341 -9.46 -12.14 1.87
CA GLY A 341 -8.20 -12.42 2.54
C GLY A 341 -7.75 -13.86 2.41
N PHE A 342 -6.70 -14.22 3.15
CA PHE A 342 -6.12 -15.56 3.09
C PHE A 342 -6.60 -16.42 4.24
N VAL A 343 -7.24 -17.54 3.92
CA VAL A 343 -7.71 -18.50 4.91
C VAL A 343 -6.50 -19.14 5.59
N ILE A 344 -6.35 -18.85 6.88
CA ILE A 344 -5.36 -19.46 7.75
C ILE A 344 -5.84 -20.85 8.18
N VAL A 345 -7.09 -20.92 8.64
CA VAL A 345 -7.69 -22.17 9.10
C VAL A 345 -9.20 -22.14 8.89
N SER A 346 -9.77 -23.32 8.67
CA SER A 346 -11.22 -23.52 8.64
C SER A 346 -11.61 -24.48 9.76
N ASN A 347 -12.57 -24.10 10.60
CA ASN A 347 -13.11 -24.96 11.65
C ASN A 347 -14.63 -24.85 11.71
N ASN A 348 -15.34 -25.96 11.47
CA ASN A 348 -16.81 -26.04 11.56
C ASN A 348 -17.56 -24.92 10.79
N GLY A 349 -17.09 -24.59 9.58
CA GLY A 349 -17.67 -23.55 8.73
C GLY A 349 -17.27 -22.12 9.08
N GLN A 350 -16.43 -21.91 10.11
CA GLN A 350 -15.80 -20.62 10.39
C GLN A 350 -14.38 -20.61 9.83
N ASP A 351 -14.10 -19.65 8.95
CA ASP A 351 -12.77 -19.41 8.43
C ASP A 351 -12.08 -18.33 9.27
N LEU A 352 -10.86 -18.60 9.73
CA LEU A 352 -9.96 -17.55 10.18
C LEU A 352 -9.20 -17.02 8.98
N ILE A 353 -9.37 -15.73 8.72
CA ILE A 353 -8.88 -15.06 7.52
C ILE A 353 -7.85 -14.01 7.91
N LEU A 354 -6.71 -14.08 7.24
CA LEU A 354 -5.69 -13.07 7.26
C LEU A 354 -6.05 -11.94 6.29
N SER A 355 -6.30 -10.77 6.86
CA SER A 355 -6.59 -9.56 6.15
C SER A 355 -5.41 -9.01 5.37
N LEU A 356 -5.69 -8.50 4.16
CA LEU A 356 -4.70 -7.80 3.32
C LEU A 356 -4.35 -6.41 3.83
N VAL A 357 -5.13 -5.87 4.77
CA VAL A 357 -4.94 -4.54 5.32
C VAL A 357 -4.86 -4.60 6.84
N ASP A 358 -3.99 -3.76 7.41
CA ASP A 358 -3.99 -3.54 8.84
C ASP A 358 -5.17 -2.63 9.20
N LEU A 359 -5.96 -3.05 10.19
CA LEU A 359 -7.13 -2.33 10.68
C LEU A 359 -6.78 -1.38 11.82
N GLY A 360 -5.52 -1.39 12.25
CA GLY A 360 -4.98 -0.51 13.28
C GLY A 360 -5.41 -0.87 14.70
N GLU A 361 -5.09 0.05 15.60
CA GLU A 361 -5.48 0.02 17.01
C GLU A 361 -6.68 0.93 17.21
N GLY A 362 -7.70 0.45 17.92
CA GLY A 362 -8.84 1.28 18.26
C GLY A 362 -9.79 0.60 19.23
N ASP A 363 -10.72 1.36 19.80
CA ASP A 363 -11.86 0.78 20.49
C ASP A 363 -12.88 0.19 19.50
N LYS A 364 -13.88 -0.55 19.99
CA LYS A 364 -14.89 -1.22 19.15
C LYS A 364 -15.67 -0.26 18.22
N ASN A 365 -15.81 1.02 18.59
CA ASN A 365 -16.49 2.04 17.77
C ASN A 365 -15.55 2.70 16.76
N GLU A 366 -14.28 2.93 17.12
CA GLU A 366 -13.24 3.42 16.19
C GLU A 366 -12.96 2.38 15.12
N LEU A 367 -12.83 1.12 15.53
CA LEU A 367 -12.73 0.00 14.62
C LEU A 367 -13.91 -0.02 13.68
N LYS A 368 -15.15 0.32 14.14
CA LYS A 368 -16.40 0.37 13.35
C LYS A 368 -16.29 1.18 12.05
N ASN A 369 -15.49 2.23 12.05
CA ASN A 369 -15.26 3.05 10.85
C ASN A 369 -14.26 2.40 9.87
N ASN A 370 -13.32 1.60 10.36
CA ASN A 370 -12.40 0.79 9.55
C ASN A 370 -13.11 -0.43 8.91
N TYR A 371 -14.40 -0.70 9.21
CA TYR A 371 -15.15 -1.82 8.61
C TYR A 371 -15.47 -1.57 7.14
N ASN A 372 -15.59 -0.32 6.72
CA ASN A 372 -15.90 -0.01 5.32
C ASN A 372 -14.78 -0.45 4.38
N SER A 373 -13.52 -0.43 4.81
CA SER A 373 -12.39 -0.88 3.99
C SER A 373 -12.34 -2.39 3.81
N LEU A 374 -12.78 -3.15 4.83
CA LEU A 374 -12.96 -4.59 4.73
C LEU A 374 -14.12 -4.96 3.80
N ASN A 375 -15.22 -4.23 3.83
CA ASN A 375 -16.29 -4.47 2.85
C ASN A 375 -15.81 -4.26 1.40
N ILE A 376 -14.91 -3.29 1.16
CA ILE A 376 -14.26 -3.08 -0.15
C ILE A 376 -13.33 -4.25 -0.51
N GLY A 377 -12.78 -4.94 0.49
CA GLY A 377 -11.97 -6.15 0.34
C GLY A 377 -12.71 -7.40 -0.08
N GLY A 378 -14.03 -7.42 -0.07
CA GLY A 378 -14.80 -8.66 -0.23
C GLY A 378 -14.94 -9.46 1.07
N TYR A 379 -14.62 -8.86 2.22
CA TYR A 379 -14.94 -9.41 3.52
C TYR A 379 -16.43 -9.20 3.76
N HIS A 380 -17.16 -10.29 3.94
CA HIS A 380 -18.57 -10.29 4.27
C HIS A 380 -18.76 -11.00 5.60
N ASP A 381 -19.66 -10.49 6.44
CA ASP A 381 -20.07 -11.15 7.68
C ASP A 381 -18.90 -11.64 8.55
N TRP A 382 -17.98 -10.76 8.89
CA TRP A 382 -16.82 -11.09 9.72
C TRP A 382 -16.98 -10.61 11.17
N GLU A 383 -16.22 -11.22 12.08
CA GLU A 383 -16.10 -10.86 13.48
C GLU A 383 -14.66 -10.92 13.97
N VAL A 384 -14.41 -10.34 15.15
CA VAL A 384 -13.10 -10.45 15.81
C VAL A 384 -12.93 -11.90 16.28
N PRO A 385 -11.81 -12.58 15.97
CA PRO A 385 -11.60 -13.97 16.38
C PRO A 385 -11.65 -14.12 17.91
N SER A 386 -12.26 -15.21 18.39
CA SER A 386 -12.20 -15.56 19.80
C SER A 386 -10.80 -16.06 20.18
N PHE A 387 -10.50 -16.06 21.50
CA PHE A 387 -9.24 -16.59 22.01
C PHE A 387 -9.00 -18.05 21.59
N ASP A 388 -10.02 -18.90 21.67
CA ASP A 388 -9.92 -20.31 21.32
C ASP A 388 -9.56 -20.52 19.84
N VAL A 389 -10.10 -19.69 18.94
CA VAL A 389 -9.78 -19.72 17.51
C VAL A 389 -8.32 -19.33 17.26
N LEU A 390 -7.81 -18.34 17.99
CA LEU A 390 -6.41 -17.91 17.90
C LEU A 390 -5.44 -18.97 18.44
N GLU A 391 -5.76 -19.59 19.59
CA GLU A 391 -4.95 -20.66 20.17
C GLU A 391 -4.89 -21.89 19.25
N PHE A 392 -6.01 -22.26 18.64
CA PHE A 392 -6.05 -23.32 17.63
C PHE A 392 -5.13 -23.00 16.43
N CYS A 393 -5.10 -21.75 15.97
CA CYS A 393 -4.23 -21.34 14.86
C CYS A 393 -2.75 -21.35 15.20
N ASP A 394 -2.38 -20.93 16.41
CA ASP A 394 -0.99 -21.04 16.87
C ASP A 394 -0.52 -22.50 16.90
N ASN A 395 -1.39 -23.40 17.33
CA ASN A 395 -1.09 -24.83 17.34
C ASN A 395 -1.02 -25.43 15.93
N TRP A 396 -1.90 -25.04 15.02
CA TRP A 396 -1.84 -25.45 13.61
C TRP A 396 -0.57 -24.94 12.90
N ALA A 397 -0.21 -23.67 13.10
CA ALA A 397 1.00 -23.10 12.51
C ALA A 397 2.28 -23.84 12.96
N LYS A 398 2.35 -24.20 14.24
CA LYS A 398 3.46 -25.03 14.78
C LYS A 398 3.55 -26.38 14.09
N GLN A 399 2.42 -27.02 13.75
CA GLN A 399 2.42 -28.31 13.04
C GLN A 399 2.96 -28.21 11.62
N LEU A 400 2.76 -27.07 10.95
CA LEU A 400 3.35 -26.83 9.62
C LEU A 400 4.82 -26.42 9.66
N ASN A 401 5.42 -26.31 10.85
CA ASN A 401 6.76 -25.75 11.05
C ASN A 401 6.92 -24.34 10.44
N VAL A 402 5.80 -23.62 10.30
CA VAL A 402 5.76 -22.23 9.84
C VAL A 402 5.51 -21.37 11.07
N ASN A 403 6.42 -20.43 11.34
CA ASN A 403 6.15 -19.41 12.35
C ASN A 403 5.24 -18.34 11.75
N LEU A 404 3.98 -18.71 11.56
CA LEU A 404 2.97 -17.96 10.82
C LEU A 404 2.89 -16.51 11.30
N PHE A 405 2.83 -16.31 12.61
CA PHE A 405 2.73 -14.98 13.22
C PHE A 405 4.00 -14.14 13.02
N LYS A 406 5.18 -14.76 13.09
CA LYS A 406 6.45 -14.07 12.78
C LYS A 406 6.58 -13.74 11.29
N SER A 407 6.00 -14.55 10.40
CA SER A 407 5.99 -14.32 8.95
C SER A 407 4.93 -13.32 8.46
N ILE A 408 3.89 -13.03 9.25
CA ILE A 408 2.83 -12.06 8.89
C ILE A 408 3.26 -10.60 9.21
N GLY A 409 4.50 -10.36 9.62
CA GLY A 409 5.09 -9.02 9.70
C GLY A 409 4.55 -8.12 10.84
N GLY A 410 3.64 -8.60 11.68
CA GLY A 410 3.02 -7.79 12.75
C GLY A 410 3.12 -8.36 14.17
N LEU A 411 3.55 -9.61 14.35
CA LEU A 411 3.56 -10.29 15.65
C LEU A 411 4.99 -10.67 16.02
N THR A 412 5.82 -9.66 16.22
CA THR A 412 7.28 -9.85 16.40
C THR A 412 7.70 -9.87 17.86
N THR A 413 6.80 -9.65 18.81
CA THR A 413 7.16 -9.56 20.23
C THR A 413 6.33 -10.48 21.13
N ASP A 414 6.96 -10.98 22.21
CA ASP A 414 6.25 -11.66 23.31
C ASP A 414 5.17 -10.77 23.98
N SER A 415 5.13 -9.47 23.68
CA SER A 415 4.05 -8.55 24.04
C SER A 415 2.78 -8.79 23.21
N ASP A 416 2.89 -9.12 21.92
CA ASP A 416 1.72 -9.37 21.06
C ASP A 416 1.02 -10.68 21.42
N LYS A 417 1.79 -11.72 21.79
CA LYS A 417 1.26 -12.95 22.40
C LYS A 417 0.55 -12.70 23.74
N ARG A 418 1.05 -11.75 24.53
CA ARG A 418 0.43 -11.35 25.82
C ARG A 418 -0.83 -10.52 25.62
N PHE A 419 -0.93 -9.75 24.53
CA PHE A 419 -2.07 -8.89 24.22
C PHE A 419 -3.36 -9.68 23.95
N TYR A 420 -3.26 -10.83 23.27
CA TYR A 420 -4.39 -11.72 23.03
C TYR A 420 -4.75 -12.58 24.26
N ASN A 421 -3.78 -12.99 25.08
CA ASN A 421 -4.02 -13.72 26.33
C ASN A 421 -4.84 -12.92 27.36
N THR A 422 -4.89 -11.59 27.23
CA THR A 422 -5.53 -10.71 28.21
C THR A 422 -7.01 -10.42 27.96
N ASN A 423 -7.58 -10.80 26.81
CA ASN A 423 -8.78 -10.12 26.32
C ASN A 423 -10.13 -10.57 26.91
N ASP A 424 -10.24 -11.77 27.52
CA ASP A 424 -11.50 -12.16 28.18
C ASP A 424 -11.35 -12.46 29.69
N LYS A 425 -10.34 -13.23 30.11
CA LYS A 425 -10.18 -13.56 31.54
C LYS A 425 -9.45 -12.48 32.36
N TYR A 426 -8.61 -11.65 31.74
CA TYR A 426 -7.74 -10.71 32.48
C TYR A 426 -8.45 -9.37 32.76
N VAL A 427 -9.37 -8.95 31.87
CA VAL A 427 -10.21 -7.76 32.07
C VAL A 427 -11.23 -7.98 33.19
N GLU A 428 -11.78 -9.19 33.34
CA GLU A 428 -12.70 -9.51 34.44
C GLU A 428 -12.00 -9.83 35.78
N SER A 429 -10.78 -10.37 35.77
CA SER A 429 -10.11 -10.83 37.01
C SER A 429 -9.13 -9.83 37.65
N ASN A 430 -8.54 -8.89 36.91
CA ASN A 430 -7.45 -8.05 37.44
C ASN A 430 -7.83 -6.60 37.77
N ALA A 431 -9.11 -6.33 38.02
CA ALA A 431 -9.55 -5.08 38.66
C ALA A 431 -9.11 -4.92 40.13
N LYS A 432 -8.25 -5.80 40.68
CA LYS A 432 -7.89 -5.73 42.11
C LYS A 432 -6.42 -5.82 42.52
N TYR A 433 -5.45 -6.25 41.70
CA TYR A 433 -4.05 -6.29 42.17
C TYR A 433 -3.00 -6.06 41.07
N GLY A 434 -2.28 -4.92 41.18
CA GLY A 434 -0.82 -4.85 41.10
C GLY A 434 -0.06 -5.05 39.78
N THR A 435 0.12 -3.96 39.03
CA THR A 435 1.35 -3.57 38.27
C THR A 435 1.97 -4.52 37.23
N CYS A 436 1.76 -4.21 35.94
CA CYS A 436 2.70 -4.51 34.85
C CYS A 436 3.52 -3.25 34.52
N TYR A 437 4.85 -3.35 34.51
CA TYR A 437 5.78 -2.20 34.53
C TYR A 437 5.88 -1.39 33.21
N SER A 438 5.16 -1.74 32.14
CA SER A 438 5.16 -0.95 30.88
C SER A 438 3.82 -0.29 30.52
N CYS A 439 2.74 -0.54 31.27
CA CYS A 439 1.40 -0.03 30.94
C CYS A 439 0.84 0.81 32.08
N ARG A 440 1.43 1.99 32.35
CA ARG A 440 0.89 2.91 33.38
C ARG A 440 -0.11 3.95 32.86
N ASN A 441 -0.42 4.00 31.57
CA ASN A 441 -1.39 4.97 31.02
C ASN A 441 -2.23 4.48 29.81
N ALA A 442 -2.23 3.19 29.48
CA ALA A 442 -2.95 2.70 28.31
C ALA A 442 -4.42 2.41 28.63
N LYS A 443 -5.34 3.12 27.96
CA LYS A 443 -6.75 2.69 27.83
C LYS A 443 -6.77 1.29 27.18
N PRO A 444 -7.73 0.41 27.52
CA PRO A 444 -7.88 -0.88 26.84
C PRO A 444 -8.18 -0.60 25.36
N THR A 445 -7.17 -0.76 24.52
CA THR A 445 -7.23 -0.59 23.06
C THR A 445 -7.13 -1.99 22.49
N THR A 446 -8.04 -2.36 21.58
CA THR A 446 -7.96 -3.66 20.91
C THR A 446 -7.14 -3.45 19.64
N ARG A 447 -5.96 -4.07 19.57
CA ARG A 447 -5.18 -4.13 18.34
C ARG A 447 -5.78 -5.21 17.45
N LEU A 448 -6.50 -4.82 16.41
CA LEU A 448 -7.04 -5.76 15.44
C LEU A 448 -5.99 -6.00 14.37
N ILE A 449 -4.95 -6.75 14.74
CA ILE A 449 -3.90 -7.18 13.82
C ILE A 449 -4.54 -8.11 12.82
N ARG A 450 -4.62 -7.68 11.55
CA ARG A 450 -4.87 -8.41 10.29
C ARG A 450 -5.67 -9.73 10.34
N ILE A 451 -6.44 -10.09 11.35
CA ILE A 451 -7.05 -11.42 11.47
C ILE A 451 -8.51 -11.24 11.82
N VAL A 452 -9.38 -11.78 10.98
CA VAL A 452 -10.83 -11.74 11.12
C VAL A 452 -11.39 -13.15 11.00
N SER A 453 -12.46 -13.44 11.71
CA SER A 453 -13.19 -14.71 11.60
C SER A 453 -14.45 -14.49 10.78
N THR A 454 -14.88 -15.48 10.01
CA THR A 454 -16.23 -15.45 9.44
C THR A 454 -17.26 -15.72 10.53
N LYS A 455 -18.39 -15.02 10.49
CA LYS A 455 -19.53 -15.28 11.37
C LYS A 455 -20.10 -16.65 11.07
N LYS A 456 -20.67 -17.24 12.11
CA LYS A 456 -21.42 -18.50 12.04
C LYS A 456 -22.76 -18.36 11.37
#